data_AF-A0A420WYA4-F1
#
_entry.id   AF-A0A420WYA4-F1
#
_cell.length_a   1.000
_cell.length_b   1.000
_cell.length_c   1.000
_cell.angle_alpha   90.00
_cell.angle_beta   90.00
_cell.angle_gamma   90.00
#
_symmetry.space_group_name_H-M   'P 1'
#
loop_
_entity.id
_entity.type
_entity.pdbx_description
1 polymer ?
#
loop_
_entity_poly.entity_id
_entity_poly.type
_entity_poly.pdbx_seq_one_letter_code
_entity_poly.pdbx_strand_id
1 'polypeptide(L)'
;MQDPFVARAYQLKSTLLAMEQEAGDEDLFSIGYMIPQLELVLEMAEYDPAEVSAEEFDHTYQDWLEMAFDQDGMEDPDRYRIRELWHQALKRTET
;
A
#
# COMPACT_ATOMS: atom_id res chain seq x y z
N MET A 1 -22.24 -6.00 -6.41
CA MET A 1 -21.49 -5.62 -5.21
C MET A 1 -20.07 -5.37 -5.67
N GLN A 2 -19.47 -4.23 -5.34
CA GLN A 2 -18.07 -3.99 -5.67
C GLN A 2 -17.22 -4.85 -4.72
N ASP A 3 -16.21 -5.51 -5.25
CA ASP A 3 -15.26 -6.30 -4.47
C ASP A 3 -14.58 -5.38 -3.43
N PRO A 4 -14.72 -5.63 -2.12
CA PRO A 4 -14.21 -4.73 -1.09
C PRO A 4 -12.69 -4.70 -1.03
N PHE A 5 -12.00 -5.80 -1.38
CA PHE A 5 -10.55 -5.89 -1.45
C PHE A 5 -10.02 -4.97 -2.57
N VAL A 6 -10.61 -5.10 -3.76
CA VAL A 6 -10.25 -4.27 -4.93
C VAL A 6 -10.61 -2.80 -4.69
N ALA A 7 -11.77 -2.52 -4.11
CA ALA A 7 -12.18 -1.14 -3.80
C ALA A 7 -11.20 -0.47 -2.85
N ARG A 8 -10.74 -1.19 -1.81
CA ARG A 8 -9.78 -0.67 -0.83
C ARG A 8 -8.44 -0.34 -1.47
N ALA A 9 -7.93 -1.22 -2.33
CA ALA A 9 -6.69 -0.98 -3.07
C ALA A 9 -6.74 0.31 -3.91
N TYR A 10 -7.85 0.55 -4.62
CA TYR A 10 -8.00 1.77 -5.43
C TYR A 10 -8.13 3.05 -4.58
N GLN A 11 -8.79 2.97 -3.42
CA GLN A 11 -8.85 4.09 -2.48
C GLN A 11 -7.44 4.46 -2.02
N LEU A 12 -6.66 3.48 -1.56
CA LEU A 12 -5.29 3.69 -1.10
C LEU A 12 -4.37 4.17 -2.22
N LYS A 13 -4.50 3.63 -3.43
CA LYS A 13 -3.75 4.10 -4.59
C LYS A 13 -4.01 5.57 -4.86
N SER A 14 -5.27 5.99 -4.81
CA SER A 14 -5.65 7.39 -4.98
C SER A 14 -5.07 8.27 -3.88
N THR A 15 -5.09 7.81 -2.63
CA THR A 15 -4.47 8.50 -1.49
C THR A 15 -2.96 8.63 -1.66
N LEU A 16 -2.25 7.58 -2.06
CA LEU A 16 -0.82 7.61 -2.30
C LEU A 16 -0.45 8.55 -3.46
N LEU A 17 -1.23 8.58 -4.53
CA LEU A 17 -1.02 9.52 -5.64
C LEU A 17 -1.25 10.99 -5.21
N ALA A 18 -2.17 11.24 -4.28
CA ALA A 18 -2.33 12.57 -3.70
C ALA A 18 -1.15 12.92 -2.79
N MET A 19 -0.69 11.98 -1.96
CA MET A 19 0.49 12.14 -1.13
C MET A 19 1.76 12.41 -1.96
N GLU A 20 1.92 11.71 -3.09
CA GLU A 20 3.05 11.91 -4.02
C GLU A 20 3.10 13.35 -4.57
N GLN A 21 1.93 13.92 -4.91
CA GLN A 21 1.83 15.30 -5.41
C GLN A 21 2.15 16.36 -4.35
N GLU A 22 1.97 16.02 -3.07
CA GLU A 22 2.22 16.91 -1.92
C GLU A 22 3.60 16.69 -1.29
N ALA A 23 4.30 15.61 -1.66
CA ALA A 23 5.51 15.15 -1.03
C ALA A 23 6.74 16.01 -1.36
N GLY A 24 7.64 16.12 -0.38
CA GLY A 24 9.01 16.58 -0.61
C GLY A 24 9.86 15.48 -1.25
N ASP A 25 11.04 15.86 -1.78
CA ASP A 25 11.98 14.94 -2.44
C ASP A 25 12.35 13.74 -1.55
N GLU A 26 12.36 13.92 -0.24
CA GLU A 26 12.65 12.88 0.75
C GLU A 26 11.64 11.72 0.76
N ASP A 27 10.42 11.94 0.28
CA ASP A 27 9.32 10.98 0.35
C ASP A 27 8.97 10.35 -0.99
N LEU A 28 9.36 11.00 -2.09
CA LEU A 28 8.98 10.59 -3.44
C LEU A 28 9.42 9.16 -3.77
N PHE A 29 10.63 8.75 -3.34
CA PHE A 29 11.08 7.38 -3.52
C PHE A 29 10.15 6.39 -2.80
N SER A 30 9.85 6.64 -1.52
CA SER A 30 9.05 5.74 -0.70
C SER A 30 7.62 5.62 -1.21
N ILE A 31 7.01 6.74 -1.62
CA ILE A 31 5.65 6.75 -2.17
C ILE A 31 5.61 6.09 -3.54
N GLY A 32 6.57 6.44 -4.41
CA GLY A 32 6.71 5.85 -5.74
C GLY A 32 6.98 4.35 -5.69
N TYR A 33 7.64 3.85 -4.65
CA TYR A 33 7.82 2.42 -4.42
C TYR A 33 6.50 1.72 -4.04
N MET A 34 5.67 2.33 -3.19
CA MET A 34 4.42 1.73 -2.71
C MET A 34 3.34 1.59 -3.79
N ILE A 35 3.16 2.61 -4.64
CA ILE A 35 2.07 2.63 -5.62
C ILE A 35 2.01 1.38 -6.53
N PRO A 36 3.11 0.92 -7.17
CA PRO A 36 3.08 -0.28 -8.00
C PRO A 36 2.86 -1.57 -7.20
N GLN A 37 3.23 -1.61 -5.91
CA GLN A 37 3.02 -2.81 -5.07
C GLN A 37 1.53 -3.08 -4.82
N LEU A 38 0.69 -2.04 -4.79
CA LEU A 38 -0.76 -2.21 -4.68
C LEU A 38 -1.32 -3.00 -5.87
N GLU A 39 -0.79 -2.74 -7.08
CA GLU A 39 -1.21 -3.47 -8.29
C GLU A 39 -0.74 -4.91 -8.25
N LEU A 40 0.49 -5.15 -7.77
CA LEU A 40 1.02 -6.51 -7.62
C LEU A 40 0.22 -7.32 -6.61
N VAL A 41 -0.20 -6.75 -5.48
CA VAL A 41 -1.09 -7.44 -4.53
C VAL A 41 -2.43 -7.77 -5.18
N LEU A 42 -3.02 -6.87 -5.96
CA LEU A 42 -4.26 -7.17 -6.69
C LEU A 42 -4.12 -8.30 -7.71
N GLU A 43 -2.95 -8.45 -8.32
CA GLU A 43 -2.67 -9.50 -9.29
C GLU A 43 -2.35 -10.84 -8.62
N MET A 44 -1.66 -10.81 -7.48
CA MET A 44 -1.02 -11.99 -6.89
C MET A 44 -1.71 -12.52 -5.63
N ALA A 45 -2.53 -11.72 -4.95
CA ALA A 45 -3.20 -12.15 -3.73
C ALA A 45 -4.30 -13.17 -4.04
N GLU A 46 -4.28 -14.29 -3.31
CA GLU A 46 -5.34 -15.28 -3.32
C GLU A 46 -6.31 -14.98 -2.17
N TYR A 47 -7.56 -14.65 -2.50
CA TYR A 47 -8.63 -14.39 -1.53
C TYR A 47 -10.00 -14.82 -2.09
N ASP A 48 -10.98 -15.02 -1.19
CA ASP A 48 -12.37 -15.26 -1.60
C ASP A 48 -13.17 -13.94 -1.60
N PRO A 49 -13.65 -13.46 -2.76
CA PRO A 49 -14.44 -12.23 -2.85
C PRO A 49 -15.74 -12.22 -2.03
N ALA A 50 -16.24 -13.39 -1.60
CA ALA A 50 -17.45 -13.50 -0.78
C ALA A 50 -17.17 -13.35 0.72
N GLU A 51 -15.94 -13.62 1.17
CA GLU A 51 -15.54 -13.60 2.58
C GLU A 51 -14.60 -12.45 2.92
N VAL A 52 -14.02 -11.81 1.91
CA VAL A 52 -13.04 -10.74 2.11
C VAL A 52 -13.67 -9.41 2.51
N SER A 53 -12.92 -8.68 3.32
CA SER A 53 -13.19 -7.35 3.84
C SER A 53 -12.17 -6.34 3.31
N ALA A 54 -12.44 -5.06 3.47
CA ALA A 54 -11.48 -4.02 3.13
C ALA A 54 -10.21 -4.11 4.00
N GLU A 55 -10.35 -4.42 5.29
CA GLU A 55 -9.23 -4.49 6.24
C GLU A 55 -8.24 -5.62 5.90
N GLU A 56 -8.72 -6.71 5.29
CA GLU A 56 -7.86 -7.79 4.80
C GLU A 56 -6.92 -7.33 3.67
N PHE A 57 -7.30 -6.33 2.87
CA PHE A 57 -6.37 -5.74 1.92
C PHE A 57 -5.22 -5.04 2.63
N ASP A 58 -5.51 -4.25 3.67
CA ASP A 58 -4.50 -3.48 4.39
C ASP A 58 -3.47 -4.41 5.05
N HIS A 59 -3.92 -5.52 5.64
CA HIS A 59 -3.05 -6.57 6.19
C HIS A 59 -2.23 -7.28 5.10
N THR A 60 -2.87 -7.69 4.02
CA THR A 60 -2.20 -8.38 2.89
C THR A 60 -1.12 -7.51 2.28
N TYR A 61 -1.40 -6.22 2.09
CA TYR A 61 -0.46 -5.26 1.53
C TYR A 61 0.71 -4.98 2.48
N GLN A 62 0.47 -4.92 3.78
CA GLN A 62 1.53 -4.77 4.77
C GLN A 62 2.49 -5.98 4.75
N ASP A 63 1.95 -7.20 4.75
CA ASP A 63 2.77 -8.41 4.68
C ASP A 63 3.55 -8.49 3.35
N TRP A 64 2.91 -8.08 2.26
CA TRP A 64 3.55 -7.99 0.95
C TRP A 64 4.75 -7.03 0.95
N LEU A 65 4.62 -5.84 1.55
CA LEU A 65 5.71 -4.88 1.63
C LEU A 65 6.91 -5.44 2.39
N GLU A 66 6.69 -6.14 3.51
CA GLU A 66 7.79 -6.75 4.27
C GLU A 66 8.54 -7.79 3.44
N MET A 67 7.82 -8.62 2.68
CA MET A 67 8.44 -9.56 1.75
C MET A 67 9.21 -8.86 0.63
N ALA A 68 8.63 -7.80 0.05
CA ALA A 68 9.26 -7.05 -1.03
C ALA A 68 10.55 -6.35 -0.56
N PHE A 69 10.56 -5.78 0.65
CA PHE A 69 11.75 -5.19 1.24
C PHE A 69 12.93 -6.17 1.36
N ASP A 70 12.64 -7.41 1.75
CA ASP A 70 13.65 -8.45 1.88
C ASP A 70 14.18 -8.90 0.52
N GLN A 71 13.32 -9.02 -0.48
CA GLN A 71 13.71 -9.40 -1.84
C GLN A 71 14.54 -8.32 -2.53
N ASP A 72 14.16 -7.06 -2.35
CA ASP A 72 14.83 -5.92 -2.99
C ASP A 72 16.09 -5.47 -2.24
N GLY A 73 16.37 -6.05 -1.07
CA GLY A 73 17.50 -5.65 -0.23
C GLY A 73 17.37 -4.22 0.30
N MET A 74 16.14 -3.79 0.58
CA MET A 74 15.84 -2.41 0.98
C MET A 74 16.48 -2.05 2.32
N GLU A 75 17.07 -0.87 2.41
CA GLU A 75 17.76 -0.41 3.63
C GLU A 75 16.77 0.00 4.74
N ASP A 76 17.18 -0.14 5.99
CA ASP A 76 16.33 0.16 7.17
C ASP A 76 15.71 1.57 7.18
N PRO A 77 16.41 2.66 6.78
CA PRO A 77 15.81 3.98 6.72
C PRO A 77 14.63 4.05 5.74
N ASP A 78 14.76 3.44 4.57
CA ASP A 78 13.71 3.42 3.55
C ASP A 78 12.53 2.55 4.00
N ARG A 79 12.81 1.37 4.58
CA ARG A 79 11.76 0.52 5.17
C ARG A 79 10.97 1.26 6.24
N TYR A 80 11.66 1.97 7.13
CA TYR A 80 11.02 2.78 8.16
C TYR A 80 10.15 3.86 7.54
N ARG A 81 10.68 4.58 6.54
CA ARG A 81 9.94 5.68 5.92
C ARG A 81 8.70 5.21 5.17
N ILE A 82 8.81 4.10 4.43
CA ILE A 82 7.67 3.49 3.74
C ILE A 82 6.59 3.07 4.73
N ARG A 83 6.95 2.46 5.87
CA ARG A 83 5.97 2.11 6.92
C ARG A 83 5.29 3.34 7.51
N GLU A 84 6.02 4.43 7.75
CA GLU A 84 5.41 5.67 8.23
C GLU A 84 4.41 6.23 7.23
N LEU A 85 4.78 6.30 5.96
CA LEU A 85 3.91 6.81 4.89
C LEU A 85 2.71 5.89 4.65
N TRP A 86 2.88 4.58 4.75
CA TRP A 86 1.77 3.63 4.71
C TRP A 86 0.74 3.89 5.83
N HIS A 87 1.19 4.05 7.08
CA HIS A 87 0.29 4.41 8.17
C HIS A 87 -0.40 5.77 7.97
N GLN A 88 0.26 6.73 7.32
CA GLN A 88 -0.37 8.00 6.96
C GLN A 88 -1.45 7.81 5.89
N ALA A 89 -1.20 6.98 4.87
CA ALA A 89 -2.18 6.68 3.84
C ALA A 89 -3.44 6.00 4.42
N LEU A 90 -3.26 5.05 5.33
CA LEU A 90 -4.37 4.41 6.05
C LEU A 90 -5.24 5.45 6.77
N LYS A 91 -4.63 6.32 7.58
CA LYS A 91 -5.35 7.39 8.32
C LYS A 91 -6.08 8.35 7.40
N ARG A 92 -5.46 8.78 6.30
CA ARG A 92 -6.08 9.69 5.32
C ARG A 92 -7.28 9.05 4.63
N THR A 93 -7.31 7.73 4.49
CA THR A 93 -8.38 6.99 3.81
C THR A 93 -9.55 6.65 4.74
N GLU A 94 -9.37 6.79 6.06
CA GLU A 94 -10.45 6.68 7.05
C GLU A 94 -11.29 7.97 7.20
N THR A 95 -10.81 9.09 6.63
CA THR A 95 -11.41 10.43 6.78
C THR A 95 -12.34 10.77 5.61
#